data_AF-A0A6J7D2C5-F1
#
_entry.id   AF-A0A6J7D2C5-F1
#
_cell.length_a   1.000
_cell.length_b   1.000
_cell.length_c   1.000
_cell.angle_alpha   90.00
_cell.angle_beta   90.00
_cell.angle_gamma   90.00
#
_symmetry.space_group_name_H-M   'P 1'
#
loop_
_entity.id
_entity.type
_entity.pdbx_description
1 polymer ?
#
loop_
_entity_poly.entity_id
_entity_poly.type
_entity_poly.pdbx_seq_one_letter_code
_entity_poly.pdbx_strand_id
1 'polypeptide(L)'
;MITLEDGRTATLAANLIGVAIATFLVVFMERRGGEHVRHLLLPGFCAGLTTFSAVVGLTLEPREGGQLFLIHNLIFSLLTIVVIMPIARKIISVRA
;
A
#
# COMPACT_ATOMS: atom_id res chain seq x y z
N MET A 1 2.18 -27.20 6.83
CA MET A 1 3.18 -26.25 7.34
C MET A 1 3.21 -25.10 6.34
N ILE A 2 2.31 -24.13 6.49
CA ILE A 2 2.33 -22.90 5.70
C ILE A 2 3.48 -22.08 6.29
N THR A 3 4.48 -21.74 5.50
CA THR A 3 5.71 -21.19 6.03
C THR A 3 5.43 -19.77 6.56
N LEU A 4 5.80 -19.49 7.80
CA LEU A 4 5.65 -18.14 8.39
C LEU A 4 6.52 -17.08 7.67
N GLU A 5 7.44 -17.51 6.81
CA GLU A 5 8.18 -16.68 5.85
C GLU A 5 7.28 -16.17 4.72
N ASP A 6 6.32 -17.00 4.26
CA ASP A 6 5.29 -16.60 3.28
C ASP A 6 4.41 -15.48 3.85
N GLY A 7 4.13 -15.49 5.16
CA GLY A 7 3.26 -14.50 5.81
C GLY A 7 3.81 -13.07 5.80
N ARG A 8 5.10 -12.90 6.10
CA ARG A 8 5.80 -11.61 6.01
C ARG A 8 5.88 -11.12 4.57
N THR A 9 6.25 -12.01 3.66
CA THR A 9 6.37 -11.70 2.23
C THR A 9 5.02 -11.32 1.62
N ALA A 10 3.96 -12.07 1.93
CA ALA A 10 2.61 -11.80 1.46
C ALA A 10 2.07 -10.48 2.03
N THR A 11 2.31 -10.21 3.32
CA THR A 11 1.90 -8.96 3.96
C THR A 11 2.63 -7.76 3.36
N LEU A 12 3.94 -7.89 3.12
CA LEU A 12 4.72 -6.87 2.44
C LEU A 12 4.18 -6.62 1.03
N ALA A 13 3.97 -7.67 0.23
CA ALA A 13 3.46 -7.56 -1.12
C ALA A 13 2.08 -6.89 -1.16
N ALA A 14 1.17 -7.30 -0.28
CA ALA A 14 -0.16 -6.70 -0.16
C ALA A 14 -0.08 -5.21 0.18
N ASN A 15 0.79 -4.82 1.12
CA ASN A 15 0.99 -3.41 1.47
C ASN A 15 1.56 -2.60 0.31
N LEU A 16 2.58 -3.10 -0.39
CA LEU A 16 3.19 -2.39 -1.51
C LEU A 16 2.22 -2.25 -2.70
N ILE A 17 1.49 -3.31 -3.04
CA ILE A 17 0.49 -3.29 -4.10
C ILE A 17 -0.65 -2.34 -3.71
N GLY A 18 -1.16 -2.44 -2.48
CA GLY A 18 -2.23 -1.58 -1.97
C GLY A 18 -1.84 -0.11 -2.00
N VAL A 19 -0.62 0.23 -1.56
CA VAL A 19 -0.11 1.60 -1.59
C VAL A 19 0.12 2.10 -3.02
N ALA A 20 0.63 1.26 -3.92
CA ALA A 20 0.77 1.61 -5.34
C ALA A 20 -0.58 1.94 -5.97
N ILE A 21 -1.57 1.05 -5.79
CA ILE A 21 -2.92 1.24 -6.29
C ILE A 21 -3.56 2.49 -5.66
N ALA A 22 -3.44 2.66 -4.34
CA ALA A 22 -3.96 3.84 -3.64
C ALA A 22 -3.38 5.13 -4.22
N THR A 23 -2.06 5.20 -4.38
CA THR A 23 -1.37 6.37 -4.92
C THR A 23 -1.84 6.68 -6.35
N PHE A 24 -1.97 5.65 -7.19
CA PHE A 24 -2.47 5.82 -8.54
C PHE A 24 -3.92 6.31 -8.55
N LEU A 25 -4.78 5.69 -7.72
CA LEU A 25 -6.19 6.06 -7.62
C LEU A 25 -6.36 7.46 -7.04
N VAL A 26 -5.61 7.88 -6.03
CA VAL A 26 -5.66 9.28 -5.51
C VAL A 26 -5.48 10.26 -6.67
N VAL A 27 -4.44 10.08 -7.49
CA VAL A 27 -4.19 10.96 -8.63
C VAL A 27 -5.28 10.86 -9.70
N PHE A 28 -5.80 9.65 -9.95
CA PHE A 28 -6.93 9.45 -10.87
C PHE A 28 -8.17 10.21 -10.40
N MET A 29 -8.46 10.15 -9.10
CA MET A 29 -9.63 10.72 -8.49
C MET A 29 -9.53 12.24 -8.35
N GLU A 30 -8.35 12.78 -8.09
CA GLU A 30 -8.11 14.23 -8.14
C GLU A 30 -8.38 14.83 -9.52
N ARG A 31 -8.15 14.05 -10.60
CA ARG A 31 -8.27 14.54 -11.99
C ARG A 31 -9.58 14.18 -12.68
N ARG A 32 -10.25 13.10 -12.26
CA ARG A 32 -11.44 12.54 -12.94
C ARG A 32 -12.52 11.99 -12.00
N GLY A 33 -12.31 12.03 -10.68
CA GLY A 33 -13.16 11.30 -9.73
C GLY A 33 -14.42 12.03 -9.31
N GLY A 34 -15.53 11.29 -9.22
CA GLY A 34 -16.72 11.69 -8.46
C GLY A 34 -16.55 11.34 -6.97
N GLU A 35 -17.12 12.17 -6.09
CA GLU A 35 -16.94 12.10 -4.63
C GLU A 35 -17.24 10.71 -4.03
N HIS A 36 -18.28 10.03 -4.52
CA HIS A 36 -18.75 8.75 -3.98
C HIS A 36 -17.78 7.59 -4.25
N VAL A 37 -17.17 7.55 -5.44
CA VAL A 37 -16.18 6.52 -5.80
C VAL A 37 -14.91 6.67 -4.94
N ARG A 38 -14.67 7.87 -4.41
CA ARG A 38 -13.46 8.21 -3.64
C ARG A 38 -13.45 7.51 -2.31
N HIS A 39 -14.57 7.58 -1.62
CA HIS A 39 -14.75 6.95 -0.32
C HIS A 39 -14.82 5.42 -0.44
N LEU A 40 -15.28 4.88 -1.57
CA LEU A 40 -15.27 3.43 -1.77
C LEU A 40 -13.87 2.89 -2.07
N LEU A 41 -13.15 3.51 -3.02
CA LEU A 41 -11.89 2.96 -3.50
C LEU A 41 -10.70 3.25 -2.57
N LEU A 42 -10.64 4.45 -1.99
CA LEU A 42 -9.49 4.83 -1.16
C LEU A 42 -9.59 4.27 0.27
N PRO A 43 -10.58 4.68 1.12
CA PRO A 43 -10.71 4.09 2.44
C PRO A 43 -11.35 2.70 2.47
N GLY A 44 -12.12 2.29 1.46
CA GLY A 44 -12.67 0.93 1.41
C GLY A 44 -11.67 -0.08 0.84
N PHE A 45 -11.45 -0.01 -0.47
CA PHE A 45 -10.64 -1.00 -1.19
C PHE A 45 -9.15 -0.93 -0.82
N CYS A 46 -8.51 0.23 -0.96
CA CYS A 46 -7.06 0.34 -0.70
C CYS A 46 -6.72 0.13 0.78
N ALA A 47 -7.49 0.71 1.70
CA ALA A 47 -7.23 0.48 3.13
C ALA A 47 -7.52 -0.97 3.56
N GLY A 48 -8.45 -1.67 2.91
CA GLY A 48 -8.68 -3.09 3.15
C GLY A 48 -7.60 -4.01 2.55
N LEU A 49 -6.91 -3.56 1.50
CA LEU A 49 -5.83 -4.32 0.85
C LEU A 49 -4.50 -4.17 1.60
N THR A 50 -4.26 -3.01 2.22
CA THR A 50 -3.15 -2.80 3.15
C THR A 50 -3.51 -3.25 4.56
N THR A 51 -2.56 -3.76 5.34
CA THR A 51 -2.81 -4.18 6.72
C THR A 51 -1.67 -3.80 7.65
N PHE A 52 -1.96 -2.88 8.58
CA PHE A 52 -1.04 -2.54 9.66
C PHE A 52 -1.09 -3.57 10.80
N SER A 53 -2.26 -4.14 11.07
CA SER A 53 -2.44 -5.10 12.16
C SER A 53 -1.63 -6.38 11.94
N ALA A 54 -1.57 -6.91 10.71
CA ALA A 54 -0.71 -8.04 10.39
C ALA A 54 0.78 -7.68 10.47
N VAL A 55 1.16 -6.45 10.08
CA VAL A 55 2.56 -6.00 10.25
C VAL A 55 2.97 -5.98 11.71
N VAL A 56 2.12 -5.45 12.60
CA VAL A 56 2.38 -5.44 14.05
C VAL A 56 2.43 -6.87 14.60
N GLY A 57 1.49 -7.74 14.23
CA GLY A 57 1.49 -9.14 14.66
C GLY A 57 2.78 -9.87 14.30
N LEU A 58 3.23 -9.75 13.05
CA LEU A 58 4.46 -10.38 12.54
C LEU A 58 5.75 -9.73 13.08
N THR A 59 5.65 -8.49 13.57
CA THR A 59 6.76 -7.77 14.23
C THR A 59 6.92 -8.22 15.67
N LEU A 60 5.82 -8.50 16.37
CA LEU A 60 5.80 -8.91 17.78
C LEU A 60 5.98 -10.42 17.97
N GLU A 61 5.84 -11.23 16.92
CA GLU A 61 6.19 -12.64 16.98
C GLU A 61 7.62 -12.84 17.50
N PRO A 62 7.87 -13.83 18.39
CA PRO A 62 9.18 -14.14 18.93
C PRO A 62 10.06 -14.83 17.88
N ARG A 63 10.31 -14.12 16.78
CA ARG A 63 11.19 -14.48 15.67
C ARG A 63 12.10 -13.30 15.40
N GLU A 64 13.36 -13.60 15.11
CA GLU A 64 14.34 -12.58 14.75
C GLU A 64 13.86 -11.75 13.53
N GLY A 65 14.23 -10.47 13.50
CA GLY A 65 13.96 -9.58 12.36
C GLY A 65 12.58 -8.90 12.35
N GLY A 66 11.77 -8.97 13.41
CA GLY A 66 10.49 -8.26 13.48
C GLY A 66 10.60 -6.74 13.25
N GLN A 67 11.53 -6.06 13.95
CA GLN A 67 11.78 -4.63 13.75
C GLN A 67 12.26 -4.31 12.33
N LEU A 68 13.12 -5.18 11.76
CA LEU A 68 13.58 -5.02 10.39
C LEU A 68 12.41 -5.10 9.41
N PHE A 69 11.49 -6.05 9.60
CA PHE A 69 10.29 -6.19 8.79
C PHE A 69 9.39 -4.95 8.85
N LEU A 70 9.17 -4.39 10.04
CA LEU A 70 8.41 -3.15 10.20
C LEU A 70 9.04 -1.99 9.43
N ILE A 71 10.35 -1.78 9.60
CA ILE A 71 11.09 -0.71 8.91
C ILE A 71 11.04 -0.93 7.39
N HIS A 72 11.21 -2.16 6.94
CA HIS A 72 11.18 -2.52 5.52
C HIS A 72 9.82 -2.24 4.90
N ASN A 73 8.74 -2.65 5.57
CA ASN A 73 7.37 -2.39 5.13
C ASN A 73 7.09 -0.89 5.05
N LEU A 74 7.52 -0.12 6.05
CA LEU A 74 7.31 1.33 6.09
C LEU A 74 8.11 2.05 4.98
N ILE A 75 9.42 1.82 4.91
CA ILE A 75 10.30 2.50 3.96
C ILE A 75 9.91 2.15 2.52
N PHE A 76 9.66 0.87 2.22
CA PHE A 76 9.26 0.51 0.86
C PHE A 76 7.89 1.04 0.49
N SER A 77 6.92 1.08 1.42
CA SER A 77 5.63 1.71 1.15
C SER A 77 5.80 3.20 0.82
N LEU A 78 6.63 3.94 1.56
CA LEU A 78 6.93 5.34 1.27
C LEU A 78 7.63 5.51 -0.09
N LEU A 79 8.61 4.64 -0.39
CA LEU A 79 9.31 4.65 -1.67
C LEU A 79 8.36 4.37 -2.83
N THR A 80 7.42 3.43 -2.67
CA THR A 80 6.37 3.16 -3.65
C THR A 80 5.54 4.42 -3.93
N ILE A 81 5.17 5.21 -2.91
CA ILE A 81 4.45 6.47 -3.12
C ILE A 81 5.30 7.45 -3.94
N VAL A 82 6.58 7.63 -3.56
CA VAL A 82 7.51 8.54 -4.24
C VAL A 82 7.68 8.18 -5.72
N VAL A 83 7.69 6.89 -6.05
CA VAL A 83 7.84 6.40 -7.44
C VAL A 83 6.51 6.45 -8.20
N ILE A 84 5.41 5.98 -7.60
CA ILE A 84 4.13 5.84 -8.30
C ILE A 84 3.44 7.20 -8.50
N MET A 85 3.58 8.14 -7.57
CA MET A 85 2.94 9.45 -7.67
C MET A 85 3.33 10.23 -8.95
N PRO A 86 4.62 10.42 -9.31
CA PRO A 86 4.99 11.09 -10.55
C PRO A 86 4.55 10.29 -11.79
N ILE A 87 4.60 8.95 -11.75
CA ILE A 87 4.15 8.08 -12.84
C ILE A 87 2.65 8.28 -13.08
N ALA A 88 1.83 8.20 -12.03
CA ALA A 88 0.39 8.40 -12.11
C ALA A 88 0.05 9.79 -12.65
N ARG A 89 0.76 10.83 -12.20
CA ARG A 89 0.60 12.21 -12.69
C ARG A 89 1.01 12.37 -14.15
N LYS A 90 1.97 11.60 -14.64
CA LYS A 90 2.39 11.62 -16.06
C LYS A 90 1.39 10.89 -16.95
N ILE A 91 0.87 9.74 -16.50
CA ILE A 91 -0.08 8.92 -17.27
C ILE A 91 -1.46 9.59 -17.34
N ILE A 92 -1.95 10.11 -16.21
CA ILE A 92 -3.31 10.61 -16.11
C ILE A 92 -3.31 12.11 -16.39
N SER A 93 -3.15 12.57 -17.64
CA SER A 93 -3.14 14.02 -17.95
C SER A 93 -4.32 14.78 -17.32
N VAL A 94 -4.05 15.99 -16.81
CA VAL A 94 -5.09 16.91 -16.33
C VAL A 94 -6.03 17.23 -17.49
N ARG A 95 -7.36 17.16 -17.28
CA ARG A 95 -8.32 17.63 -18.28
C ARG A 95 -8.05 19.12 -18.51
N ALA A 96 -7.71 19.48 -19.74
CA ALA A 96 -7.77 20.87 -20.20
C ALA A 96 -9.24 21.34 -20.26
#